data_AF-A0A2V2ESG0-F1
#
_entry.id   AF-A0A2V2ESG0-F1
#
_cell.length_a   1.000
_cell.length_b   1.000
_cell.length_c   1.000
_cell.angle_alpha   90.00
_cell.angle_beta   90.00
_cell.angle_gamma   90.00
#
_symmetry.space_group_name_H-M   'P 1'
#
loop_
_entity.id
_entity.type
_entity.pdbx_description
1 polymer ?
#
loop_
_entity_poly.entity_id
_entity_poly.type
_entity_poly.pdbx_seq_one_letter_code
_entity_poly.pdbx_strand_id
1 'polypeptide(L)'
;MQRVRDDFRENHVSRAHEHLLSALSEEILKPISLSLHIVIISICGGEEMFLILLIVIAVSLDCLGTGLAYGLQNIIIKKTAIGLIALTSGAMFAVAMGLGKVIKGFVAAEIVNAAGAVIVMCLGVYALIRASVIAVKRDKMLLEIVVGRIGIMIKILHDAKEADLDRSGIISNKEAFYLAVSLSFDAFAVGIGAALMELDWLISSIAVGIGAAGSLLIGLYLGRKMGGRVGYDRLKVLPGVLLIAVGVFRLLQG
;
A
#
# COMPACT_ATOMS: atom_id res chain seq x y z
N MET A 1 -59.48 50.53 29.23
CA MET A 1 -58.54 49.73 30.04
C MET A 1 -58.42 48.26 29.60
N GLN A 2 -59.36 47.68 28.84
CA GLN A 2 -59.25 46.30 28.33
C GLN A 2 -58.19 46.13 27.21
N ARG A 3 -58.11 47.04 26.22
CA ARG A 3 -57.10 46.96 25.14
C ARG A 3 -55.64 46.88 25.59
N VAL A 4 -55.26 47.61 26.65
CA VAL A 4 -53.88 47.59 27.18
C VAL A 4 -53.58 46.27 27.89
N ARG A 5 -54.61 45.59 28.42
CA ARG A 5 -54.47 44.30 29.09
C ARG A 5 -54.39 43.14 28.11
N ASP A 6 -55.06 43.25 26.96
CA ASP A 6 -55.01 42.25 25.89
C ASP A 6 -53.67 42.30 25.11
N ASP A 7 -53.16 43.50 24.83
CA ASP A 7 -51.86 43.71 24.15
C ASP A 7 -50.65 43.28 25.00
N PHE A 8 -50.75 43.42 26.33
CA PHE A 8 -49.74 42.86 27.25
C PHE A 8 -49.76 41.33 27.24
N ARG A 9 -50.96 40.73 27.14
CA ARG A 9 -51.14 39.27 27.22
C ARG A 9 -50.69 38.58 25.93
N GLU A 10 -50.92 39.17 24.75
CA GLU A 10 -50.41 38.65 23.47
C GLU A 10 -48.88 38.74 23.38
N ASN A 11 -48.27 39.86 23.82
CA ASN A 11 -46.81 40.00 23.79
C ASN A 11 -46.09 39.04 24.75
N HIS A 12 -46.67 38.76 25.92
CA HIS A 12 -46.10 37.78 26.86
C HIS A 12 -46.21 36.34 26.35
N VAL A 13 -47.30 35.98 25.67
CA VAL A 13 -47.48 34.64 25.09
C VAL A 13 -46.55 34.45 23.88
N SER A 14 -46.41 35.47 23.01
CA SER A 14 -45.53 35.39 21.84
C SER A 14 -44.05 35.26 22.23
N ARG A 15 -43.57 36.03 23.22
CA ARG A 15 -42.21 35.89 23.76
C ARG A 15 -41.99 34.56 24.47
N ALA A 16 -42.98 34.07 25.22
CA ALA A 16 -42.86 32.76 25.84
C ALA A 16 -42.78 31.64 24.79
N HIS A 17 -43.50 31.79 23.67
CA HIS A 17 -43.47 30.84 22.56
C HIS A 17 -42.13 30.88 21.80
N GLU A 18 -41.57 32.05 21.52
CA GLU A 18 -40.23 32.18 20.92
C GLU A 18 -39.12 31.65 21.85
N HIS A 19 -39.20 31.93 23.16
CA HIS A 19 -38.26 31.38 24.12
C HIS A 19 -38.37 29.85 24.21
N LEU A 20 -39.58 29.29 24.21
CA LEU A 20 -39.78 27.84 24.17
C LEU A 20 -39.30 27.20 22.87
N LEU A 21 -39.47 27.85 21.71
CA LEU A 21 -38.96 27.37 20.43
C LEU A 21 -37.41 27.42 20.37
N SER A 22 -36.80 28.46 20.93
CA SER A 22 -35.33 28.55 21.03
C SER A 22 -34.76 27.52 22.01
N ALA A 23 -35.44 27.28 23.14
CA ALA A 23 -35.05 26.28 24.13
C ALA A 23 -35.23 24.85 23.58
N LEU A 24 -36.34 24.55 22.91
CA LEU A 24 -36.55 23.27 22.21
C LEU A 24 -35.52 23.05 21.09
N SER A 25 -35.17 24.10 20.34
CA SER A 25 -34.12 24.01 19.30
C SER A 25 -32.72 23.78 19.89
N GLU A 26 -32.38 24.39 21.03
CA GLU A 26 -31.06 24.14 21.65
C GLU A 26 -30.99 22.81 22.39
N GLU A 27 -32.05 22.40 23.07
CA GLU A 27 -32.05 21.24 23.96
C GLU A 27 -32.31 19.92 23.21
N ILE A 28 -33.06 19.94 22.11
CA ILE A 28 -33.37 18.75 21.30
C ILE A 28 -32.48 18.67 20.04
N LEU A 29 -32.24 19.79 19.35
CA LEU A 29 -31.56 19.74 18.05
C LEU A 29 -30.04 19.60 18.18
N LYS A 30 -29.40 20.19 19.21
CA LYS A 30 -27.95 20.04 19.44
C LYS A 30 -27.52 18.58 19.69
N PRO A 31 -28.13 17.80 20.60
CA PRO A 31 -27.69 16.42 20.84
C PRO A 31 -27.96 15.49 19.65
N ILE A 32 -29.00 15.75 18.84
CA ILE A 32 -29.29 14.99 17.62
C ILE A 32 -28.28 15.34 16.52
N SER A 33 -27.97 16.62 16.30
CA SER A 33 -26.89 17.08 15.39
C SER A 33 -25.53 16.53 15.79
N LEU A 34 -25.23 16.51 17.10
CA LEU A 34 -23.96 16.00 17.65
C LEU A 34 -23.89 14.47 17.51
N SER A 35 -24.98 13.76 17.80
CA SER A 35 -25.03 12.30 17.63
C SER A 35 -24.97 11.91 16.16
N LEU A 36 -25.58 12.69 15.26
CA LEU A 36 -25.49 12.48 13.82
C LEU A 36 -24.07 12.76 13.31
N HIS A 37 -23.40 13.81 13.78
CA HIS A 37 -21.99 14.05 13.49
C HIS A 37 -21.10 12.94 14.04
N ILE A 38 -21.33 12.45 15.27
CA ILE A 38 -20.56 11.36 15.87
C ILE A 38 -20.78 10.03 15.12
N VAL A 39 -22.01 9.75 14.67
CA VAL A 39 -22.33 8.56 13.87
C VAL A 39 -21.73 8.67 12.47
N ILE A 40 -21.78 9.85 11.83
CA ILE A 40 -21.11 10.09 10.54
C ILE A 40 -19.59 9.97 10.71
N ILE A 41 -18.98 10.51 11.76
CA ILE A 41 -17.53 10.37 12.05
C ILE A 41 -17.17 8.91 12.36
N SER A 42 -18.03 8.15 13.03
CA SER A 42 -17.81 6.73 13.37
C SER A 42 -17.95 5.81 12.14
N ILE A 43 -18.95 6.05 11.28
CA ILE A 43 -19.14 5.33 10.02
C ILE A 43 -18.04 5.73 9.01
N CYS A 44 -17.73 7.03 8.89
CA CYS A 44 -16.67 7.53 8.00
C CYS A 44 -15.28 7.08 8.45
N GLY A 45 -15.02 7.01 9.76
CA GLY A 45 -13.79 6.45 10.31
C GLY A 45 -13.65 4.93 10.09
N GLY A 46 -14.77 4.21 10.00
CA GLY A 46 -14.79 2.79 9.65
C GLY A 46 -14.34 2.53 8.20
N GLU A 47 -14.87 3.31 7.26
CA GLU A 47 -14.51 3.21 5.84
C GLU A 47 -13.04 3.59 5.60
N GLU A 48 -12.55 4.67 6.22
CA GLU A 48 -11.14 5.07 6.14
C GLU A 48 -10.21 4.01 6.70
N MET A 49 -10.55 3.44 7.87
CA MET A 49 -9.75 2.39 8.49
C MET A 49 -9.75 1.10 7.66
N PHE A 50 -10.86 0.79 6.98
CA PHE A 50 -10.95 -0.31 6.03
C PHE A 50 -10.08 -0.09 4.79
N LEU A 51 -10.07 1.12 4.22
CA LEU A 51 -9.20 1.47 3.08
C LEU A 51 -7.72 1.42 3.45
N ILE A 52 -7.35 1.92 4.64
CA ILE A 52 -5.99 1.81 5.18
C ILE A 52 -5.60 0.35 5.30
N LEU A 53 -6.48 -0.52 5.83
CA LEU A 53 -6.22 -1.95 5.92
C LEU A 53 -5.96 -2.57 4.54
N LEU A 54 -6.78 -2.26 3.54
CA LEU A 54 -6.60 -2.74 2.17
C LEU A 54 -5.26 -2.28 1.57
N ILE A 55 -4.90 -1.02 1.75
CA ILE A 55 -3.62 -0.46 1.30
C ILE A 55 -2.44 -1.17 1.98
N VAL A 56 -2.52 -1.34 3.30
CA VAL A 56 -1.48 -2.03 4.07
C VAL A 56 -1.31 -3.45 3.56
N ILE A 57 -2.40 -4.18 3.32
CA ILE A 57 -2.36 -5.53 2.74
C ILE A 57 -1.72 -5.48 1.35
N ALA A 58 -2.16 -4.58 0.47
CA ALA A 58 -1.66 -4.48 -0.91
C ALA A 58 -0.16 -4.20 -0.97
N VAL A 59 0.33 -3.21 -0.22
CA VAL A 59 1.76 -2.86 -0.14
C VAL A 59 2.57 -3.97 0.53
N SER A 60 2.01 -4.62 1.55
CA SER A 60 2.73 -5.65 2.32
C SER A 60 2.94 -6.97 1.56
N LEU A 61 2.25 -7.21 0.44
CA LEU A 61 2.40 -8.45 -0.33
C LEU A 61 3.81 -8.63 -0.91
N ASP A 62 4.47 -7.55 -1.33
CA ASP A 62 5.84 -7.62 -1.84
C ASP A 62 6.85 -7.89 -0.72
N CYS A 63 6.64 -7.29 0.46
CA CYS A 63 7.41 -7.58 1.68
C CYS A 63 7.21 -9.03 2.15
N LEU A 64 5.97 -9.55 2.11
CA LEU A 64 5.67 -10.94 2.41
C LEU A 64 6.38 -11.89 1.45
N GLY A 65 6.31 -11.63 0.14
CA GLY A 65 6.95 -12.44 -0.88
C GLY A 65 8.47 -12.48 -0.75
N THR A 66 9.07 -11.33 -0.43
CA THR A 66 10.51 -11.21 -0.21
C THR A 66 10.94 -11.91 1.09
N GLY A 67 10.15 -11.76 2.17
CA GLY A 67 10.37 -12.49 3.42
C GLY A 67 10.26 -14.00 3.22
N LEU A 68 9.28 -14.45 2.44
CA LEU A 68 9.11 -15.86 2.08
C LEU A 68 10.33 -16.37 1.31
N ALA A 69 10.79 -15.64 0.29
CA ALA A 69 11.96 -16.01 -0.50
C ALA A 69 13.22 -16.17 0.37
N TYR A 70 13.53 -15.18 1.20
CA TYR A 70 14.68 -15.25 2.10
C TYR A 70 14.52 -16.29 3.20
N GLY A 71 13.30 -16.50 3.69
CA GLY A 71 13.00 -17.56 4.66
C GLY A 71 13.25 -18.95 4.09
N LEU A 72 12.83 -19.19 2.84
CA LEU A 72 13.06 -20.44 2.11
C LEU A 72 14.56 -20.68 1.85
N GLN A 73 15.32 -19.62 1.60
CA GLN A 73 16.77 -19.64 1.43
C GLN A 73 17.54 -19.77 2.76
N ASN A 74 16.85 -19.83 3.91
CA ASN A 74 17.45 -19.76 5.25
C ASN A 74 18.37 -18.55 5.47
N ILE A 75 18.11 -17.43 4.77
CA ILE A 75 18.86 -16.19 4.95
C ILE A 75 18.42 -15.52 6.27
N ILE A 76 19.40 -15.05 7.02
CA ILE A 76 19.18 -14.40 8.32
C ILE A 76 19.19 -12.88 8.11
N ILE A 77 18.02 -12.26 8.29
CA ILE A 77 17.88 -10.81 8.34
C ILE A 77 18.08 -10.33 9.78
N LYS A 78 18.98 -9.37 9.98
CA LYS A 78 19.21 -8.73 11.28
C LYS A 78 17.98 -7.94 11.72
N LYS A 79 17.71 -7.87 13.03
CA LYS A 79 16.57 -7.08 13.56
C LYS A 79 16.67 -5.58 13.20
N THR A 80 17.88 -5.06 13.10
CA THR A 80 18.16 -3.68 12.64
C THR A 80 17.67 -3.43 11.21
N ALA A 81 17.80 -4.42 10.33
CA ALA A 81 17.36 -4.34 8.94
C ALA A 81 15.82 -4.29 8.83
N ILE A 82 15.11 -5.03 9.68
CA ILE A 82 13.64 -5.01 9.72
C ILE A 82 13.13 -3.64 10.18
N GLY A 83 13.76 -3.05 11.19
CA GLY A 83 13.47 -1.69 11.62
C GLY A 83 13.75 -0.65 10.53
N LEU A 84 14.83 -0.84 9.76
CA LEU A 84 15.15 0.02 8.62
C LEU A 84 14.06 -0.05 7.54
N ILE A 85 13.60 -1.26 7.16
CA ILE A 85 12.52 -1.44 6.18
C ILE A 85 11.22 -0.79 6.65
N ALA A 86 10.85 -0.97 7.92
CA ALA A 86 9.66 -0.33 8.48
C ALA A 86 9.73 1.19 8.37
N LEU A 87 10.88 1.76 8.75
CA LEU A 87 11.10 3.20 8.75
C LEU A 87 11.12 3.76 7.33
N THR A 88 11.84 3.13 6.41
CA THR A 88 11.94 3.61 5.02
C THR A 88 10.62 3.48 4.29
N SER A 89 9.86 2.39 4.47
CA SER A 89 8.56 2.23 3.81
C SER A 89 7.53 3.21 4.35
N GLY A 90 7.48 3.42 5.67
CA GLY A 90 6.62 4.45 6.25
C GLY A 90 7.02 5.87 5.83
N ALA A 91 8.32 6.18 5.78
CA ALA A 91 8.81 7.48 5.35
C ALA A 91 8.56 7.74 3.85
N MET A 92 8.79 6.74 2.99
CA MET A 92 8.51 6.85 1.55
C MET A 92 7.02 6.99 1.28
N PHE A 93 6.17 6.24 1.98
CA PHE A 93 4.71 6.38 1.89
C PHE A 93 4.26 7.77 2.34
N ALA A 94 4.80 8.28 3.44
CA ALA A 94 4.57 9.63 3.91
C ALA A 94 4.95 10.63 2.80
N VAL A 95 6.21 10.68 2.38
CA VAL A 95 6.67 11.59 1.31
C VAL A 95 5.78 11.51 0.06
N ALA A 96 5.41 10.30 -0.36
CA ALA A 96 4.51 10.07 -1.48
C ALA A 96 3.13 10.70 -1.28
N MET A 97 2.52 10.55 -0.10
CA MET A 97 1.26 11.22 0.21
C MET A 97 1.40 12.75 0.11
N GLY A 98 2.59 13.29 0.41
CA GLY A 98 2.82 14.74 0.46
C GLY A 98 2.84 15.30 -0.95
N LEU A 99 3.60 14.62 -1.80
CA LEU A 99 3.62 14.88 -3.23
C LEU A 99 2.24 14.67 -3.85
N GLY A 100 1.53 13.61 -3.49
CA GLY A 100 0.19 13.32 -3.99
C GLY A 100 -0.83 14.42 -3.67
N LYS A 101 -0.78 15.00 -2.47
CA LYS A 101 -1.61 16.16 -2.10
C LYS A 101 -1.29 17.40 -2.92
N VAL A 102 0.00 17.66 -3.18
CA VAL A 102 0.42 18.76 -4.08
C VAL A 102 -0.11 18.51 -5.49
N ILE A 103 0.03 17.29 -6.02
CA ILE A 103 -0.46 16.90 -7.35
C ILE A 103 -1.97 17.08 -7.46
N LYS A 104 -2.74 16.71 -6.43
CA LYS A 104 -4.20 16.90 -6.38
C LYS A 104 -4.61 18.37 -6.57
N GLY A 105 -3.81 19.32 -6.08
CA GLY A 105 -4.06 20.75 -6.25
C GLY A 105 -3.84 21.29 -7.67
N PHE A 106 -3.09 20.58 -8.51
CA PHE A 106 -2.70 21.05 -9.85
C PHE A 106 -3.31 20.24 -11.01
N VAL A 107 -3.91 19.08 -10.74
CA VAL A 107 -4.25 18.10 -11.79
C VAL A 107 -5.76 17.84 -11.85
N ALA A 108 -6.37 18.03 -13.02
CA ALA A 108 -7.75 17.67 -13.28
C ALA A 108 -7.94 16.14 -13.19
N ALA A 109 -9.06 15.68 -12.60
CA ALA A 109 -9.34 14.26 -12.36
C ALA A 109 -9.25 13.38 -13.64
N GLU A 110 -9.56 13.95 -14.80
CA GLU A 110 -9.43 13.27 -16.10
C GLU A 110 -7.98 12.91 -16.44
N ILE A 111 -7.01 13.76 -16.10
CA ILE A 111 -5.59 13.52 -16.36
C ILE A 111 -5.07 12.37 -15.49
N VAL A 112 -5.52 12.28 -14.24
CA VAL A 112 -5.15 11.20 -13.31
C VAL A 112 -5.66 9.85 -13.84
N ASN A 113 -6.93 9.80 -14.26
CA ASN A 113 -7.53 8.58 -14.81
C ASN A 113 -6.84 8.14 -16.11
N ALA A 114 -6.57 9.09 -17.03
CA ALA A 114 -5.87 8.80 -18.26
C ALA A 114 -4.42 8.31 -18.00
N ALA A 115 -3.69 8.97 -17.10
CA ALA A 115 -2.33 8.59 -16.74
C ALA A 115 -2.27 7.20 -16.11
N GLY A 116 -3.18 6.88 -15.19
CA GLY A 116 -3.28 5.55 -14.57
C GLY A 116 -3.55 4.46 -15.61
N ALA A 117 -4.48 4.69 -16.53
CA ALA A 117 -4.78 3.75 -17.62
C ALA A 117 -3.57 3.51 -18.54
N VAL A 118 -2.85 4.57 -18.91
CA VAL A 118 -1.63 4.48 -19.73
C VAL A 118 -0.54 3.70 -19.00
N ILE A 119 -0.30 3.97 -17.71
CA ILE A 119 0.72 3.27 -16.91
C ILE A 119 0.39 1.77 -16.82
N VAL A 120 -0.85 1.41 -16.49
CA VAL A 120 -1.29 0.00 -16.40
C VAL A 120 -1.17 -0.71 -17.74
N MET A 121 -1.53 -0.02 -18.84
CA MET A 121 -1.39 -0.56 -20.19
C MET A 121 0.07 -0.79 -20.56
N CYS A 122 0.97 0.16 -20.30
CA CYS A 122 2.41 0.00 -20.53
C CYS A 122 3.01 -1.15 -19.72
N LEU A 123 2.64 -1.28 -18.43
CA LEU A 123 3.07 -2.41 -17.59
C LEU A 123 2.54 -3.75 -18.12
N GLY A 124 1.30 -3.78 -18.61
CA GLY A 124 0.71 -4.95 -19.25
C GLY A 124 1.46 -5.37 -20.52
N VAL A 125 1.76 -4.40 -21.40
CA VAL A 125 2.55 -4.64 -22.63
C VAL A 125 3.97 -5.10 -22.29
N TYR A 126 4.63 -4.47 -21.32
CA TYR A 126 5.96 -4.87 -20.86
C TYR A 126 5.97 -6.30 -20.32
N ALA A 127 4.98 -6.66 -19.49
CA ALA A 127 4.82 -8.02 -18.99
C ALA A 127 4.61 -9.04 -20.13
N LEU A 128 3.83 -8.66 -21.15
CA LEU A 128 3.58 -9.50 -22.33
C LEU A 128 4.86 -9.74 -23.14
N ILE A 129 5.63 -8.69 -23.43
CA ILE A 129 6.94 -8.78 -24.10
C ILE A 129 7.88 -9.66 -23.27
N ARG A 130 7.96 -9.46 -21.95
CA ARG A 130 8.80 -10.28 -21.07
C ARG A 130 8.41 -11.75 -21.11
N ALA A 131 7.11 -12.06 -21.07
CA ALA A 131 6.60 -13.42 -21.17
C ALA A 131 6.95 -14.07 -22.52
N SER A 132 6.80 -13.34 -23.63
CA SER A 132 7.13 -13.82 -24.98
C SER A 132 8.64 -14.03 -25.17
N VAL A 133 9.50 -13.16 -24.63
CA VAL A 133 10.96 -13.32 -24.71
C VAL A 133 11.45 -14.51 -23.87
N ILE A 134 10.83 -14.77 -22.71
CA ILE A 134 11.12 -15.96 -21.88
C ILE A 134 10.66 -17.25 -22.58
N ALA A 135 9.54 -17.22 -23.32
CA ALA A 135 9.02 -18.36 -24.07
C ALA A 135 9.93 -18.76 -25.26
N VAL A 136 10.57 -17.80 -25.94
CA VAL A 136 11.43 -18.05 -27.11
C VAL A 136 12.85 -18.52 -26.72
N LYS A 137 13.33 -18.19 -25.51
CA LYS A 137 14.69 -18.54 -25.07
C LYS A 137 14.89 -20.00 -24.61
N ARG A 138 13.85 -20.84 -24.64
CA ARG A 138 13.93 -22.23 -24.17
C ARG A 138 14.64 -23.19 -25.12
N ASP A 139 15.00 -22.75 -26.34
CA ASP A 139 15.60 -23.64 -27.36
C ASP A 139 17.06 -23.32 -27.75
N LYS A 140 17.68 -22.30 -27.14
CA LYS A 140 19.11 -21.98 -27.37
C LYS A 140 19.77 -21.39 -26.12
N MET A 141 20.16 -22.22 -25.16
CA MET A 141 21.11 -21.81 -24.12
C MET A 141 22.22 -22.86 -23.94
N LEU A 142 22.88 -23.18 -25.06
CA LEU A 142 24.30 -23.54 -25.13
C LEU A 142 25.06 -22.47 -25.93
N LEU A 143 24.80 -21.20 -25.65
CA LEU A 143 25.61 -20.11 -26.19
C LEU A 143 26.28 -19.39 -25.03
N GLU A 144 27.43 -19.96 -24.67
CA GLU A 144 28.64 -19.26 -24.32
C GLU A 144 28.66 -17.85 -24.96
N ILE A 145 28.44 -16.83 -24.14
CA ILE A 145 28.74 -15.44 -24.50
C ILE A 145 29.61 -14.90 -23.36
N VAL A 146 30.90 -15.16 -23.52
CA VAL A 146 31.96 -14.35 -22.95
C VAL A 146 31.87 -12.97 -23.63
N VAL A 147 31.45 -11.94 -22.90
CA VAL A 147 31.73 -10.56 -23.31
C VAL A 147 32.28 -9.82 -22.09
N GLY A 148 33.49 -9.29 -22.29
CA GLY A 148 34.34 -8.73 -21.25
C GLY A 148 33.80 -7.48 -20.57
N ARG A 149 34.40 -7.20 -19.40
CA ARG A 149 34.50 -5.97 -18.58
C ARG A 149 33.23 -5.13 -18.29
N ILE A 150 32.08 -5.42 -18.90
CA ILE A 150 30.75 -4.85 -18.64
C ILE A 150 29.84 -5.85 -17.87
N GLY A 151 30.31 -7.09 -17.71
CA GLY A 151 29.56 -8.24 -17.17
C GLY A 151 29.10 -8.18 -15.70
N ILE A 152 29.36 -7.09 -14.98
CA ILE A 152 28.87 -6.90 -13.60
C ILE A 152 27.52 -6.18 -13.58
N MET A 153 27.20 -5.34 -14.58
CA MET A 153 25.98 -4.52 -14.53
C MET A 153 24.71 -5.30 -14.92
N ILE A 154 24.80 -6.28 -15.82
CA ILE A 154 23.63 -7.05 -16.28
C ILE A 154 23.29 -8.20 -15.33
N LYS A 155 24.27 -8.68 -14.55
CA LYS A 155 24.04 -9.78 -13.58
C LYS A 155 23.16 -9.35 -12.40
N ILE A 156 23.05 -8.05 -12.16
CA ILE A 156 22.22 -7.44 -11.11
C ILE A 156 20.74 -7.36 -11.53
N LEU A 157 20.42 -7.42 -12.83
CA LEU A 157 19.04 -7.34 -13.32
C LEU A 157 18.27 -8.67 -13.28
N HIS A 158 18.97 -9.80 -13.14
CA HIS A 158 18.32 -11.10 -12.96
C HIS A 158 17.99 -11.41 -11.49
N ASP A 159 18.66 -10.71 -10.55
CA ASP A 159 18.61 -10.91 -9.10
C ASP A 159 18.05 -9.69 -8.35
N ALA A 160 17.17 -8.90 -8.96
CA ALA A 160 16.66 -7.66 -8.35
C ALA A 160 15.90 -7.86 -7.00
N LYS A 161 15.60 -9.12 -6.61
CA LYS A 161 15.06 -9.46 -5.28
C LYS A 161 16.04 -10.27 -4.41
N GLU A 162 17.27 -10.57 -4.84
CA GLU A 162 18.31 -11.16 -3.99
C GLU A 162 19.23 -10.04 -3.46
N ALA A 163 18.94 -9.54 -2.26
CA ALA A 163 19.73 -8.48 -1.63
C ALA A 163 21.01 -9.00 -0.96
N ASP A 164 21.19 -10.32 -0.88
CA ASP A 164 22.41 -10.98 -0.40
C ASP A 164 23.47 -10.94 -1.52
N LEU A 165 24.11 -9.77 -1.68
CA LEU A 165 25.05 -9.49 -2.77
C LEU A 165 26.35 -10.28 -2.59
N ASP A 166 26.75 -10.54 -1.34
CA ASP A 166 27.95 -11.27 -0.99
C ASP A 166 27.74 -12.78 -0.78
N ARG A 167 26.48 -13.26 -0.87
CA ARG A 167 26.08 -14.66 -0.66
C ARG A 167 26.52 -15.21 0.70
N SER A 168 26.61 -14.35 1.70
CA SER A 168 27.00 -14.73 3.06
C SER A 168 25.88 -15.46 3.80
N GLY A 169 24.64 -15.41 3.30
CA GLY A 169 23.46 -15.93 3.99
C GLY A 169 23.01 -15.04 5.16
N ILE A 170 23.62 -13.86 5.34
CA ILE A 170 23.30 -12.91 6.39
C ILE A 170 23.21 -11.52 5.77
N ILE A 171 22.03 -10.90 5.81
CA ILE A 171 21.87 -9.55 5.27
C ILE A 171 22.61 -8.53 6.16
N SER A 172 23.65 -7.91 5.59
CA SER A 172 24.40 -6.83 6.20
C SER A 172 23.57 -5.54 6.27
N ASN A 173 24.01 -4.54 7.06
CA ASN A 173 23.28 -3.27 7.16
C ASN A 173 23.24 -2.50 5.82
N LYS A 174 24.26 -2.68 4.96
CA LYS A 174 24.31 -2.03 3.63
C LYS A 174 23.35 -2.70 2.65
N GLU A 175 23.34 -4.02 2.62
CA GLU A 175 22.39 -4.81 1.82
C GLU A 175 20.95 -4.59 2.25
N ALA A 176 20.73 -4.52 3.56
CA ALA A 176 19.43 -4.15 4.14
C ALA A 176 18.95 -2.78 3.66
N PHE A 177 19.85 -1.81 3.51
CA PHE A 177 19.50 -0.48 3.02
C PHE A 177 19.04 -0.53 1.56
N TYR A 178 19.78 -1.22 0.69
CA TYR A 178 19.37 -1.39 -0.72
C TYR A 178 18.05 -2.16 -0.85
N LEU A 179 17.89 -3.23 -0.06
CA LEU A 179 16.64 -3.99 0.04
C LEU A 179 15.48 -3.10 0.47
N ALA A 180 15.68 -2.31 1.53
CA ALA A 180 14.67 -1.42 2.08
C ALA A 180 14.24 -0.37 1.05
N VAL A 181 15.18 0.31 0.40
CA VAL A 181 14.88 1.29 -0.65
C VAL A 181 14.13 0.64 -1.81
N SER A 182 14.56 -0.54 -2.27
CA SER A 182 13.91 -1.24 -3.38
C SER A 182 12.48 -1.64 -3.05
N LEU A 183 12.22 -2.11 -1.83
CA LEU A 183 10.88 -2.44 -1.38
C LEU A 183 10.04 -1.17 -1.28
N SER A 184 10.51 -0.13 -0.56
CA SER A 184 9.73 1.08 -0.28
C SER A 184 9.23 1.88 -1.51
N PHE A 185 9.70 1.60 -2.72
CA PHE A 185 9.13 2.16 -3.94
C PHE A 185 7.69 1.67 -4.22
N ASP A 186 7.31 0.49 -3.74
CA ASP A 186 5.92 0.01 -3.80
C ASP A 186 5.00 0.92 -2.97
N ALA A 187 5.41 1.22 -1.74
CA ALA A 187 4.74 2.06 -0.78
C ALA A 187 4.70 3.50 -1.27
N PHE A 188 5.72 3.95 -2.00
CA PHE A 188 5.72 5.26 -2.65
C PHE A 188 4.62 5.35 -3.72
N ALA A 189 4.53 4.37 -4.62
CA ALA A 189 3.51 4.36 -5.66
C ALA A 189 2.09 4.32 -5.07
N VAL A 190 1.86 3.46 -4.07
CA VAL A 190 0.56 3.37 -3.38
C VAL A 190 0.28 4.63 -2.55
N GLY A 191 1.30 5.25 -1.95
CA GLY A 191 1.18 6.48 -1.16
C GLY A 191 0.69 7.68 -1.98
N ILE A 192 1.11 7.79 -3.25
CA ILE A 192 0.55 8.80 -4.17
C ILE A 192 -0.95 8.53 -4.40
N GLY A 193 -1.34 7.28 -4.62
CA GLY A 193 -2.75 6.90 -4.78
C GLY A 193 -3.57 7.16 -3.52
N ALA A 194 -3.03 6.82 -2.35
CA ALA A 194 -3.65 7.05 -1.05
C ALA A 194 -3.88 8.53 -0.76
N ALA A 195 -3.02 9.42 -1.28
CA ALA A 195 -3.19 10.87 -1.17
C ALA A 195 -4.46 11.38 -1.87
N LEU A 196 -4.82 10.75 -2.99
CA LEU A 196 -6.01 11.10 -3.76
C LEU A 196 -7.29 10.69 -3.03
N MET A 197 -7.20 9.61 -2.24
CA MET A 197 -8.27 9.04 -1.41
C MET A 197 -8.46 9.79 -0.08
N GLU A 198 -7.75 10.91 0.13
CA GLU A 198 -7.84 11.78 1.32
C GLU A 198 -7.57 11.10 2.68
N LEU A 199 -6.87 9.96 2.68
CA LEU A 199 -6.57 9.22 3.90
C LEU A 199 -5.64 10.00 4.86
N ASP A 200 -5.78 9.71 6.15
CA ASP A 200 -4.93 10.30 7.19
C ASP A 200 -3.45 9.95 6.94
N TRP A 201 -2.62 10.99 6.91
CA TRP A 201 -1.19 10.89 6.67
C TRP A 201 -0.47 9.99 7.67
N LEU A 202 -0.69 10.27 8.95
CA LEU A 202 0.14 9.79 10.03
C LEU A 202 -0.22 8.33 10.32
N ILE A 203 -1.53 8.05 10.39
CA ILE A 203 -2.05 6.71 10.64
C ILE A 203 -1.66 5.78 9.48
N SER A 204 -1.87 6.21 8.23
CA SER A 204 -1.55 5.38 7.06
C SER A 204 -0.06 5.07 6.95
N SER A 205 0.80 6.08 7.15
CA SER A 205 2.26 5.90 7.04
C SER A 205 2.81 4.95 8.11
N ILE A 206 2.32 5.08 9.35
CA ILE A 206 2.72 4.18 10.45
C ILE A 206 2.19 2.77 10.18
N ALA A 207 0.93 2.64 9.76
CA ALA A 207 0.31 1.35 9.46
C ALA A 207 1.05 0.62 8.33
N VAL A 208 1.48 1.33 7.28
CA VAL A 208 2.27 0.76 6.17
C VAL A 208 3.66 0.32 6.65
N GLY A 209 4.35 1.13 7.45
CA GLY A 209 5.66 0.76 8.00
C GLY A 209 5.58 -0.50 8.88
N ILE A 210 4.59 -0.57 9.78
CA ILE A 210 4.35 -1.75 10.64
C ILE A 210 3.93 -2.96 9.80
N GLY A 211 3.03 -2.77 8.84
CA GLY A 211 2.56 -3.82 7.94
C GLY A 211 3.69 -4.42 7.10
N ALA A 212 4.58 -3.60 6.55
CA ALA A 212 5.74 -4.04 5.80
C ALA A 212 6.69 -4.90 6.66
N ALA A 213 7.01 -4.46 7.88
CA ALA A 213 7.84 -5.26 8.78
C ALA A 213 7.14 -6.56 9.26
N GLY A 214 5.85 -6.48 9.60
CA GLY A 214 5.06 -7.61 10.03
C GLY A 214 4.95 -8.69 8.95
N SER A 215 4.63 -8.28 7.72
CA SER A 215 4.54 -9.17 6.57
C SER A 215 5.88 -9.81 6.21
N LEU A 216 6.98 -9.04 6.27
CA LEU A 216 8.33 -9.59 6.09
C LEU A 216 8.66 -10.67 7.13
N LEU A 217 8.33 -10.43 8.41
CA LEU A 217 8.52 -11.39 9.49
C LEU A 217 7.68 -12.66 9.30
N ILE A 218 6.41 -12.51 8.95
CA ILE A 218 5.51 -13.61 8.64
C ILE A 218 6.06 -14.42 7.46
N GLY A 219 6.51 -13.74 6.41
CA GLY A 219 7.14 -14.35 5.25
C GLY A 219 8.38 -15.15 5.63
N LEU A 220 9.29 -14.57 6.42
CA LEU A 220 10.50 -15.25 6.90
C LEU A 220 10.17 -16.50 7.71
N TYR A 221 9.19 -16.42 8.60
CA TYR A 221 8.75 -17.55 9.42
C TYR A 221 8.15 -18.67 8.57
N LEU A 222 7.20 -18.34 7.68
CA LEU A 222 6.56 -19.29 6.77
C LEU A 222 7.59 -19.91 5.83
N GLY A 223 8.50 -19.10 5.30
CA GLY A 223 9.57 -19.53 4.40
C GLY A 223 10.51 -20.52 5.08
N ARG A 224 10.97 -20.26 6.30
CA ARG A 224 11.83 -21.22 7.02
C ARG A 224 11.10 -22.52 7.33
N LYS A 225 9.83 -22.42 7.75
CA LYS A 225 8.99 -23.59 8.06
C LYS A 225 8.74 -24.46 6.82
N MET A 226 8.57 -23.85 5.64
CA MET A 226 8.35 -24.56 4.38
C MET A 226 9.65 -25.06 3.75
N GLY A 227 10.73 -24.27 3.81
CA GLY A 227 12.05 -24.63 3.26
C GLY A 227 12.67 -25.85 3.94
N GLY A 228 12.35 -26.10 5.22
CA GLY A 228 12.72 -27.35 5.90
C GLY A 228 11.98 -28.61 5.41
N ARG A 229 10.88 -28.47 4.65
CA ARG A 229 10.06 -29.60 4.15
C ARG A 229 10.10 -29.74 2.62
N VAL A 230 10.26 -28.64 1.89
CA VAL A 230 10.26 -28.58 0.44
C VAL A 230 11.61 -28.03 0.01
N GLY A 231 12.47 -28.89 -0.55
CA GLY A 231 13.83 -28.52 -0.93
C GLY A 231 13.89 -27.26 -1.82
N TYR A 232 14.85 -26.39 -1.51
CA TYR A 232 15.07 -25.08 -2.12
C TYR A 232 15.02 -25.07 -3.67
N ASP A 233 15.53 -26.13 -4.31
CA ASP A 233 15.61 -26.22 -5.77
C ASP A 233 14.25 -26.33 -6.48
N ARG A 234 13.21 -26.88 -5.83
CA ARG A 234 11.86 -26.93 -6.42
C ARG A 234 11.11 -25.60 -6.32
N LEU A 235 11.51 -24.73 -5.39
CA LEU A 235 10.86 -23.45 -5.11
C LEU A 235 11.37 -22.31 -5.98
N LYS A 236 12.57 -22.43 -6.57
CA LYS A 236 13.04 -21.52 -7.64
C LYS A 236 12.11 -21.49 -8.86
N VAL A 237 11.33 -22.55 -9.06
CA VAL A 237 10.36 -22.67 -10.16
C VAL A 237 9.02 -22.00 -9.83
N LEU A 238 8.77 -21.68 -8.56
CA LEU A 238 7.48 -21.18 -8.07
C LEU A 238 7.05 -19.82 -8.69
N PRO A 239 7.94 -18.80 -8.82
CA PRO A 239 7.57 -17.55 -9.49
C PRO A 239 7.19 -17.77 -10.97
N GLY A 240 7.86 -18.71 -11.64
CA GLY A 240 7.56 -19.10 -13.01
C GLY A 240 6.20 -19.79 -13.15
N VAL A 241 5.87 -20.71 -12.23
CA VAL A 241 4.57 -21.40 -12.21
C VAL A 241 3.42 -20.44 -11.88
N LEU A 242 3.62 -19.51 -10.94
CA LEU A 242 2.64 -18.47 -10.60
C LEU A 242 2.38 -17.53 -11.79
N LEU A 243 3.43 -17.11 -12.50
CA LEU A 243 3.29 -16.30 -13.72
C LEU A 243 2.53 -17.05 -14.82
N ILE A 244 2.80 -18.34 -15.01
CA ILE A 244 2.06 -19.18 -15.97
C ILE A 244 0.59 -19.29 -15.55
N ALA A 245 0.31 -19.56 -14.28
CA ALA A 245 -1.06 -19.68 -13.78
C ALA A 245 -1.86 -18.37 -13.95
N VAL A 246 -1.26 -17.21 -13.62
CA VAL A 246 -1.87 -15.89 -13.84
C VAL A 246 -2.09 -15.61 -15.33
N GLY A 247 -1.13 -15.97 -16.19
CA GLY A 247 -1.27 -15.86 -17.64
C GLY A 247 -2.40 -16.72 -18.21
N VAL A 248 -2.51 -17.97 -17.77
CA VAL A 248 -3.59 -18.90 -18.16
C VAL A 248 -4.95 -18.39 -17.66
N PHE A 249 -5.02 -17.90 -16.42
CA PHE A 249 -6.26 -17.35 -15.87
C PHE A 249 -6.75 -16.13 -16.66
N ARG A 250 -5.82 -15.26 -17.11
CA ARG A 250 -6.16 -14.15 -18.01
C ARG A 250 -6.60 -14.60 -19.40
N LEU A 251 -6.06 -15.70 -19.93
CA LEU A 251 -6.50 -16.26 -21.21
C LEU A 251 -7.87 -16.96 -21.13
N LEU A 252 -8.22 -17.50 -19.96
CA LEU A 252 -9.53 -18.12 -19.72
C LEU A 252 -10.65 -17.11 -19.39
N GLN A 253 -10.30 -15.89 -19.00
CA GLN A 253 -11.24 -14.78 -18.74
C GLN A 253 -11.42 -13.84 -19.93
N GLY A 254 -10.68 -14.03 -21.02
CA GLY A 254 -10.97 -13.41 -22.33
C GLY A 254 -11.91 -14.29 -23.13
#